data_AF-A0A3N5RM03-F1
#
_entry.id   AF-A0A3N5RM03-F1
#
_cell.length_a   1.000
_cell.length_b   1.000
_cell.length_c   1.000
_cell.angle_alpha   90.00
_cell.angle_beta   90.00
_cell.angle_gamma   90.00
#
_symmetry.space_group_name_H-M   'P 1'
#
loop_
_entity.id
_entity.type
_entity.pdbx_description
1 polymer ?
#
loop_
_entity_poly.entity_id
_entity_poly.type
_entity_poly.pdbx_seq_one_letter_code
_entity_poly.pdbx_strand_id
1 'polypeptide(L)'
;MALARVSENGRKTIIWNFMEELWENYVNARENNLPTTFNLLVFFNFGILKDGFTENDKLSVIKGYAKEKGFIKIVGTEVHITKKGLKQFQKDIHDWDINT
;
A
#
# COMPACT_ATOMS: atom_id res chain seq x y z
N MET A 1 -25.17 10.22 -5.72
CA MET A 1 -23.74 10.55 -5.86
C MET A 1 -23.01 9.27 -6.22
N ALA A 2 -22.56 9.13 -7.47
CA ALA A 2 -21.76 7.99 -7.87
C ALA A 2 -20.32 8.24 -7.40
N LEU A 3 -19.76 7.34 -6.58
CA LEU A 3 -18.31 7.20 -6.45
C LEU A 3 -17.77 7.13 -7.88
N ALA A 4 -16.99 8.14 -8.30
CA ALA A 4 -16.27 8.03 -9.56
C ALA A 4 -15.47 6.73 -9.46
N ARG A 5 -15.84 5.73 -10.27
CA ARG A 5 -15.15 4.44 -10.29
C ARG A 5 -13.69 4.76 -10.61
N VAL A 6 -12.82 4.64 -9.63
CA VAL A 6 -11.36 4.70 -9.85
C VAL A 6 -11.08 3.78 -11.02
N SER A 7 -10.48 4.33 -12.08
CA SER A 7 -10.17 3.56 -13.28
C SER A 7 -9.24 2.41 -12.92
N GLU A 8 -9.22 1.37 -13.74
CA GLU A 8 -8.31 0.25 -13.49
C GLU A 8 -6.86 0.73 -13.40
N ASN A 9 -6.44 1.61 -14.30
CA ASN A 9 -5.12 2.24 -14.25
C ASN A 9 -4.89 3.03 -12.96
N GLY A 10 -5.88 3.80 -12.51
CA GLY A 10 -5.81 4.53 -11.24
C GLY A 10 -5.66 3.60 -10.03
N ARG A 11 -6.43 2.51 -10.01
CA ARG A 11 -6.33 1.49 -8.96
C ARG A 11 -4.92 0.90 -8.92
N LYS A 12 -4.34 0.61 -10.10
CA LYS A 12 -3.00 0.04 -10.23
C LYS A 12 -1.94 1.01 -9.69
N THR A 13 -1.98 2.26 -10.13
CA THR A 13 -1.07 3.32 -9.65
C THR A 13 -1.16 3.51 -8.13
N ILE A 14 -2.37 3.53 -7.56
CA ILE A 14 -2.56 3.67 -6.10
C ILE A 14 -1.90 2.49 -5.35
N ILE A 15 -2.13 1.25 -5.81
CA ILE A 15 -1.57 0.06 -5.15
C ILE A 15 -0.05 0.05 -5.28
N TRP A 16 0.48 0.30 -6.48
CA TRP A 16 1.92 0.30 -6.73
C TRP A 16 2.61 1.34 -5.85
N ASN A 17 2.18 2.60 -5.90
CA ASN A 17 2.76 3.69 -5.10
C ASN A 17 2.75 3.39 -3.59
N PHE A 18 1.66 2.79 -3.10
CA PHE A 18 1.52 2.47 -1.69
C PHE A 18 2.40 1.29 -1.27
N MET A 19 2.40 0.22 -2.05
CA MET A 19 3.14 -1.01 -1.71
C MET A 19 4.65 -0.81 -1.84
N GLU A 20 5.08 0.00 -2.82
CA GLU A 20 6.48 0.35 -3.01
C GLU A 20 7.00 1.17 -1.83
N GLU A 21 6.28 2.23 -1.45
CA GLU A 21 6.65 3.03 -0.28
C GLU A 21 6.65 2.21 1.02
N LEU A 22 5.69 1.27 1.17
CA LEU A 22 5.65 0.37 2.32
C LEU A 22 6.86 -0.58 2.35
N TRP A 23 7.28 -1.06 1.18
CA TRP A 23 8.45 -1.92 1.05
C TRP A 23 9.74 -1.15 1.39
N GLU A 24 9.93 0.03 0.82
CA GLU A 24 11.07 0.91 1.12
C GLU A 24 11.14 1.23 2.62
N ASN A 25 10.02 1.65 3.22
CA ASN A 25 9.92 1.94 4.64
C ASN A 25 10.23 0.71 5.51
N TYR A 26 9.81 -0.48 5.07
CA TYR A 26 10.13 -1.74 5.75
C TYR A 26 11.61 -2.07 5.70
N VAL A 27 12.25 -1.96 4.53
CA VAL A 27 13.70 -2.20 4.37
C VAL A 27 14.49 -1.23 5.24
N ASN A 28 14.16 0.06 5.17
CA ASN A 28 14.80 1.09 5.98
C ASN A 28 14.63 0.85 7.49
N ALA A 29 13.41 0.48 7.93
CA ALA A 29 13.17 0.18 9.34
C ALA A 29 13.96 -1.05 9.81
N ARG A 30 14.07 -2.08 8.96
CA ARG A 30 14.86 -3.29 9.24
C ARG A 30 16.35 -3.00 9.36
N GLU A 31 16.91 -2.19 8.47
CA GLU A 31 18.34 -1.83 8.47
C GLU A 31 18.71 -0.97 9.68
N ASN A 32 17.78 -0.13 10.15
CA ASN A 32 18.01 0.79 11.26
C ASN A 32 17.47 0.30 12.61
N ASN A 33 17.01 -0.95 12.71
CA ASN A 33 16.37 -1.52 13.91
C ASN A 33 15.19 -0.68 14.45
N LEU A 34 14.41 -0.08 13.55
CA LEU A 34 13.22 0.70 13.87
C LEU A 34 11.95 -0.20 13.90
N PRO A 35 10.86 0.27 14.52
CA PRO A 35 9.58 -0.42 14.47
C PRO A 35 9.07 -0.59 13.03
N THR A 36 8.54 -1.77 12.71
CA THR A 36 7.96 -2.11 11.40
C THR A 36 6.43 -1.99 11.35
N THR A 37 5.87 -1.21 12.28
CA THR A 37 4.46 -0.82 12.28
C THR A 37 4.35 0.56 11.68
N PHE A 38 3.60 0.67 10.58
CA PHE A 38 3.51 1.92 9.82
C PHE A 38 2.14 2.56 9.98
N ASN A 39 2.08 3.89 9.93
CA ASN A 39 0.81 4.61 9.96
C ASN A 39 0.43 5.02 8.54
N LEU A 40 -0.76 4.60 8.10
CA LEU A 40 -1.36 4.84 6.79
C LEU A 40 -1.40 6.33 6.42
N LEU A 41 -1.54 7.23 7.39
CA LEU A 41 -1.61 8.68 7.19
C LEU A 41 -0.22 9.33 6.98
N VAL A 42 0.86 8.60 7.27
CA VAL A 42 2.24 9.09 7.16
C VAL A 42 2.84 8.77 5.78
N PHE A 43 2.15 7.94 4.98
CA PHE A 43 2.59 7.61 3.63
C PHE A 43 2.54 8.86 2.73
N PHE A 44 3.72 9.27 2.25
CA PHE A 44 3.93 10.44 1.43
C PHE A 44 3.14 10.34 0.11
N ASN A 45 3.15 9.17 -0.52
CA ASN A 45 2.42 8.95 -1.77
C ASN A 45 0.90 8.92 -1.57
N PHE A 46 0.45 8.72 -0.34
CA PHE A 46 -0.97 8.66 0.00
C PHE A 46 -1.57 10.04 0.20
N GLY A 47 -0.93 10.90 1.00
CA GLY A 47 -1.46 12.21 1.37
C GLY A 47 -1.11 13.38 0.43
N ILE A 48 -0.01 13.29 -0.34
CA ILE A 48 0.59 14.49 -0.95
C ILE A 48 0.54 14.49 -2.48
N LEU A 49 0.45 13.34 -3.15
CA LEU A 49 0.41 13.28 -4.61
C LEU A 49 -0.94 13.80 -5.15
N LYS A 50 -0.88 14.85 -5.99
CA LYS A 50 -1.99 15.32 -6.84
C LYS A 50 -2.17 14.36 -8.02
N ASP A 51 -2.56 13.13 -7.72
CA ASP A 51 -2.87 12.06 -8.68
C ASP A 51 -4.34 12.06 -9.11
N GLY A 52 -5.12 13.03 -8.64
CA GLY A 52 -6.55 13.18 -8.96
C GLY A 52 -7.46 12.27 -8.15
N PHE A 53 -6.94 11.49 -7.18
CA PHE A 53 -7.72 10.63 -6.30
C PHE A 53 -7.87 11.25 -4.91
N THR A 54 -9.06 11.11 -4.32
CA THR A 54 -9.25 11.52 -2.92
C THR A 54 -8.59 10.52 -1.98
N GLU A 55 -8.23 10.94 -0.77
CA GLU A 55 -7.73 10.00 0.25
C GLU A 55 -8.69 8.84 0.47
N ASN A 56 -10.01 9.10 0.45
CA ASN A 56 -11.02 8.06 0.60
C ASN A 56 -11.00 7.02 -0.55
N ASP A 57 -10.77 7.47 -1.78
CA ASP A 57 -10.64 6.56 -2.94
C ASP A 57 -9.42 5.66 -2.77
N LYS A 58 -8.28 6.25 -2.40
CA LYS A 58 -7.05 5.52 -2.13
C LYS A 58 -7.24 4.51 -0.99
N LEU A 59 -7.91 4.92 0.10
CA LEU A 59 -8.18 4.07 1.26
C LEU A 59 -9.04 2.87 0.87
N SER A 60 -10.07 3.11 0.06
CA SER A 60 -10.96 2.06 -0.41
C SER A 60 -10.20 1.04 -1.27
N VAL A 61 -9.36 1.52 -2.20
CA VAL A 61 -8.52 0.65 -3.05
C VAL A 61 -7.56 -0.19 -2.23
N ILE A 62 -6.81 0.42 -1.30
CA ILE A 62 -5.82 -0.31 -0.49
C ILE A 62 -6.49 -1.30 0.47
N LYS A 63 -7.63 -0.94 1.08
CA LYS A 63 -8.41 -1.90 1.90
C LYS A 63 -8.91 -3.08 1.07
N GLY A 64 -9.39 -2.83 -0.16
CA GLY A 64 -9.78 -3.87 -1.09
C GLY A 64 -8.63 -4.80 -1.44
N TYR A 65 -7.48 -4.23 -1.83
CA TYR A 65 -6.26 -4.97 -2.16
C TYR A 65 -5.74 -5.80 -0.97
N ALA A 66 -5.73 -5.22 0.23
CA ALA A 66 -5.33 -5.89 1.46
C ALA A 66 -6.20 -7.13 1.72
N LYS A 67 -7.52 -7.02 1.54
CA LYS A 67 -8.46 -8.13 1.68
C LYS A 67 -8.28 -9.19 0.60
N GLU A 68 -8.04 -8.78 -0.64
CA GLU A 68 -7.87 -9.67 -1.79
C GLU A 68 -6.58 -10.48 -1.72
N LYS A 69 -5.44 -9.81 -1.50
CA LYS A 69 -4.12 -10.44 -1.55
C LYS A 69 -3.64 -10.96 -0.20
N GLY A 70 -4.03 -10.32 0.90
CA GLY A 70 -3.61 -10.69 2.25
C GLY A 70 -2.13 -10.43 2.56
N PHE A 71 -1.46 -9.56 1.80
CA PHE A 71 -0.06 -9.17 2.06
C PHE A 71 0.06 -8.25 3.27
N ILE A 72 -0.93 -7.39 3.46
CA ILE A 72 -0.99 -6.42 4.55
C ILE A 72 -2.32 -6.54 5.28
N LYS A 73 -2.34 -6.10 6.53
CA LYS A 73 -3.55 -5.93 7.34
C LYS A 73 -3.61 -4.48 7.81
N ILE A 74 -4.78 -3.87 7.69
CA ILE A 74 -5.01 -2.50 8.16
C ILE A 74 -5.91 -2.57 9.38
N VAL A 75 -5.43 -2.06 10.51
CA VAL A 75 -6.16 -1.99 11.79
C VAL A 75 -6.20 -0.54 12.23
N GLY A 76 -7.37 0.10 12.13
CA GLY A 76 -7.45 1.56 12.29
C GLY A 76 -6.62 2.26 11.21
N THR A 77 -5.61 3.01 11.63
CA THR A 77 -4.63 3.67 10.76
C THR A 77 -3.31 2.91 10.66
N GLU A 78 -3.17 1.77 11.34
CA GLU A 78 -1.92 1.01 11.33
C GLU A 78 -1.90 -0.01 10.19
N VAL A 79 -0.76 -0.10 9.54
CA VAL A 79 -0.44 -1.06 8.48
C VAL A 79 0.51 -2.09 9.05
N HIS A 80 0.06 -3.35 9.03
CA HIS A 80 0.79 -4.51 9.52
C HIS A 80 1.12 -5.42 8.34
N ILE A 81 2.39 -5.68 8.08
CA ILE A 81 2.81 -6.62 7.04
C ILE A 81 2.58 -8.04 7.55
N THR A 82 1.85 -8.85 6.79
CA THR A 82 1.57 -10.24 7.20
C THR A 82 2.78 -11.12 6.88
N LYS A 83 2.82 -12.35 7.44
CA LYS A 83 3.83 -13.35 7.04
C LYS A 83 3.87 -13.59 5.53
N LYS A 84 2.72 -13.48 4.85
CA LYS A 84 2.62 -13.60 3.39
C LYS A 84 3.22 -12.37 2.69
N GLY A 85 2.95 -11.17 3.20
CA GLY A 85 3.56 -9.93 2.70
C GLY A 85 5.08 -9.94 2.85
N LEU A 86 5.62 -10.41 3.97
CA LEU A 86 7.06 -10.52 4.18
C LEU A 86 7.73 -11.43 3.15
N LYS A 87 7.11 -12.57 2.81
CA LYS A 87 7.59 -13.43 1.72
C LYS A 87 7.52 -12.76 0.36
N GLN A 88 6.52 -11.90 0.16
CA GLN A 88 6.36 -11.15 -1.07
C GLN A 88 7.45 -10.07 -1.22
N PHE A 89 7.84 -9.43 -0.10
CA PHE A 89 8.88 -8.39 -0.03
C PHE A 89 10.29 -8.94 -0.28
N GLN A 90 10.47 -10.25 -0.16
CA GLN A 90 11.74 -10.95 -0.41
C GLN A 90 11.94 -11.37 -1.88
N LYS A 91 10.95 -11.12 -2.74
CA LYS A 91 11.06 -11.46 -4.17
C LYS A 91 11.75 -10.33 -4.93
N ASP A 92 12.46 -10.70 -5.99
CA ASP A 92 13.09 -9.75 -6.91
C ASP A 92 12.06 -8.99 -7.75
N ILE A 93 10.88 -9.59 -7.98
CA ILE A 93 9.75 -8.96 -8.66
C ILE A 93 8.51 -9.13 -7.80
N HIS A 94 7.86 -8.02 -7.46
CA HIS A 94 6.70 -8.02 -6.60
C HIS A 94 5.39 -8.24 -7.36
N ASP A 95 4.32 -8.61 -6.65
CA ASP A 95 3.01 -8.87 -7.26
C ASP A 95 2.43 -7.57 -7.82
N TRP A 96 2.72 -6.44 -7.19
CA TRP A 96 2.34 -5.13 -7.68
C TRP A 96 3.22 -4.67 -8.87
N ASP A 97 4.38 -5.27 -9.15
CA ASP A 97 5.11 -4.90 -10.38
C ASP A 97 4.51 -5.51 -11.64
N ILE A 98 3.79 -6.63 -11.51
CA ILE A 98 3.29 -7.42 -12.63
C ILE A 98 1.77 -7.32 -12.77
N ASN A 99 1.06 -7.39 -11.63
CA ASN A 99 -0.39 -7.60 -11.59
C ASN A 99 -1.17 -6.37 -11.10
N THR A 100 -0.49 -5.24 -10.90
CA THR A 100 -1.17 -3.95 -10.95
C THR A 100 -0.93 -3.34 -12.29
#